data_AF-A0A970Z9T8-F1
#
_entry.id   AF-A0A970Z9T8-F1
#
_cell.length_a   1.000
_cell.length_b   1.000
_cell.length_c   1.000
_cell.angle_alpha   90.00
_cell.angle_beta   90.00
_cell.angle_gamma   90.00
#
_symmetry.space_group_name_H-M   'P 1'
#
loop_
_entity.id
_entity.type
_entity.pdbx_description
1 polymer ?
#
loop_
_entity_poly.entity_id
_entity_poly.type
_entity_poly.pdbx_seq_one_letter_code
_entity_poly.pdbx_strand_id
1 'polypeptide(L)'
;MLILGAGLSVEVSILAVILLSVAVYRFTWSELKPMFVQAFEKRMLINSFLVLLFKEFITYAGIVHALPEYLSRLPIPAYLVFSLLFFFGCVLTGSSGIIALATAMAFAAVPGAGMPLMVLLMCMTHAASQISPTHVCLVVVTEYFGITMGDLVKKTLPVITAFCLLMIGYYHLLLALV
;
A
#
# COMPACT_ATOMS: atom_id res chain seq x y z
N MET A 1 -19.03 -6.49 9.92
CA MET A 1 -20.34 -6.51 9.22
C MET A 1 -21.14 -5.21 9.37
N LEU A 2 -20.84 -4.29 10.31
CA LEU A 2 -21.56 -3.00 10.39
C LEU A 2 -21.28 -2.05 9.20
N ILE A 3 -20.05 -2.02 8.70
CA ILE A 3 -19.62 -1.13 7.61
C ILE A 3 -20.40 -1.41 6.31
N LEU A 4 -20.64 -2.69 5.99
CA LEU A 4 -21.29 -3.12 4.75
C LEU A 4 -22.83 -3.15 4.87
N GLY A 5 -23.38 -3.28 6.08
CA GLY A 5 -24.83 -3.42 6.30
C GLY A 5 -25.56 -2.14 6.70
N ALA A 6 -24.87 -1.18 7.34
CA ALA A 6 -25.49 0.06 7.84
C ALA A 6 -24.99 1.33 7.13
N GLY A 7 -24.04 1.23 6.19
CA GLY A 7 -23.48 2.37 5.46
C GLY A 7 -22.76 3.41 6.34
N LEU A 8 -22.43 3.04 7.58
CA LEU A 8 -21.79 3.92 8.55
C LEU A 8 -20.30 4.06 8.25
N SER A 9 -19.79 5.30 8.32
CA SER A 9 -18.37 5.61 8.25
C SER A 9 -17.57 4.71 9.19
N VAL A 10 -16.39 4.27 8.74
CA VAL A 10 -15.53 3.32 9.47
C VAL A 10 -15.24 3.81 10.90
N GLU A 11 -15.08 5.12 11.06
CA GLU A 11 -14.87 5.81 12.35
C GLU A 11 -16.02 5.55 13.34
N VAL A 12 -17.26 5.75 12.89
CA VAL A 12 -18.47 5.56 13.71
C VAL A 12 -18.69 4.09 14.02
N SER A 13 -18.40 3.21 13.06
CA SER A 13 -18.50 1.76 13.25
C SER A 13 -17.52 1.24 14.30
N ILE A 14 -16.26 1.72 14.28
CA ILE A 14 -15.26 1.35 15.28
C ILE A 14 -15.66 1.84 16.67
N LEU A 15 -16.10 3.10 16.78
CA LEU A 15 -16.46 3.71 18.06
C LEU A 15 -17.70 3.05 18.68
N ALA A 16 -18.69 2.70 17.85
CA ALA A 16 -19.86 1.92 18.27
C ALA A 16 -19.49 0.52 18.74
N VAL A 17 -18.59 -0.19 18.04
CA VAL A 17 -18.13 -1.52 18.45
C VAL A 17 -17.36 -1.47 19.77
N ILE A 18 -16.52 -0.45 19.98
CA ILE A 18 -15.79 -0.27 21.25
C ILE A 18 -16.79 -0.02 22.40
N LEU A 19 -17.74 0.90 22.23
CA LEU A 19 -18.76 1.20 23.25
C LEU A 19 -19.64 -0.02 23.57
N LEU A 20 -20.06 -0.75 22.54
CA LEU A 20 -20.86 -1.95 22.69
C LEU A 20 -20.07 -3.06 23.39
N SER A 21 -18.78 -3.19 23.09
CA SER A 21 -17.89 -4.14 23.77
C SER A 21 -17.71 -3.77 25.25
N VAL A 22 -17.56 -2.48 25.58
CA VAL A 22 -17.50 -2.01 26.98
C VAL A 22 -18.80 -2.30 27.72
N ALA A 23 -19.95 -2.07 27.09
CA ALA A 23 -21.26 -2.31 27.70
C ALA A 23 -21.56 -3.82 27.89
N VAL A 24 -21.25 -4.65 26.89
CA VAL A 24 -21.52 -6.10 26.91
C VAL A 24 -20.56 -6.84 27.84
N TYR A 25 -19.27 -6.55 27.77
CA TYR A 25 -18.25 -7.21 28.60
C TYR A 25 -18.08 -6.56 29.99
N ARG A 26 -18.80 -5.46 30.27
CA ARG A 26 -18.72 -4.68 31.51
C ARG A 26 -17.29 -4.41 31.96
N PHE A 27 -16.45 -3.98 31.02
CA PHE A 27 -15.06 -3.63 31.32
C PHE A 27 -14.99 -2.55 32.40
N THR A 28 -14.17 -2.78 33.43
CA THR A 28 -14.00 -1.81 34.51
C THR A 28 -13.00 -0.74 34.08
N TRP A 29 -13.12 0.49 34.59
CA TRP A 29 -12.16 1.59 34.29
C TRP A 29 -10.69 1.21 34.56
N SER A 30 -10.46 0.29 35.49
CA SER A 30 -9.16 -0.27 35.83
C SER A 30 -8.57 -1.19 34.75
N GLU A 31 -9.40 -1.79 33.89
CA GLU A 31 -9.00 -2.66 32.77
C GLU A 31 -8.91 -1.86 31.45
N LEU A 32 -9.75 -0.84 31.30
CA LEU A 32 -9.75 0.00 30.10
C LEU A 32 -8.49 0.87 30.00
N LYS A 33 -8.03 1.41 31.14
CA LYS A 33 -6.83 2.25 31.21
C LYS A 33 -5.56 1.53 30.72
N PRO A 34 -5.22 0.31 31.17
CA PRO A 34 -4.04 -0.39 30.66
C PRO A 34 -4.20 -0.79 29.19
N MET A 35 -5.39 -1.14 28.70
CA MET A 35 -5.61 -1.41 27.27
C MET A 35 -5.34 -0.17 26.40
N PHE A 36 -5.77 1.01 26.84
CA PHE A 36 -5.52 2.26 26.11
C PHE A 36 -4.03 2.65 26.10
N VAL A 37 -3.33 2.43 27.21
CA VAL A 37 -1.89 2.69 27.30
C VAL A 37 -1.09 1.68 26.46
N GLN A 38 -1.49 0.41 26.45
CA GLN A 38 -0.88 -0.62 25.61
C GLN A 38 -1.11 -0.37 24.12
N ALA A 39 -2.26 0.20 23.74
CA ALA A 39 -2.54 0.58 22.36
C ALA A 39 -1.58 1.68 21.84
N PHE A 40 -1.06 2.53 22.74
CA PHE A 40 -0.06 3.54 22.42
C PHE A 40 1.36 3.01 22.66
N GLU A 41 1.77 2.03 21.85
CA GLU A 41 3.14 1.56 21.86
C GLU A 41 4.06 2.57 21.16
N LYS A 42 4.81 3.33 21.98
CA LYS A 42 5.69 4.42 21.51
C LYS A 42 6.64 4.00 20.38
N ARG A 43 7.13 2.76 20.43
CA ARG A 43 8.04 2.21 19.42
C ARG A 43 7.38 2.16 18.04
N MET A 44 6.17 1.61 17.97
CA MET A 44 5.39 1.52 16.73
C MET A 44 5.03 2.89 16.16
N LEU A 45 4.69 3.82 17.06
CA LEU A 45 4.26 5.17 16.70
C LEU A 45 5.41 6.00 16.11
N ILE A 46 6.60 5.90 16.71
CA ILE A 46 7.81 6.54 16.18
C ILE A 46 8.19 5.94 14.84
N ASN A 47 8.17 4.60 14.70
CA ASN A 47 8.53 3.93 13.46
C ASN A 47 7.57 4.32 12.31
N SER A 48 6.27 4.32 12.58
CA SER A 48 5.24 4.78 11.63
C SER A 48 5.43 6.24 11.23
N PHE A 49 5.71 7.12 12.19
CA PHE A 49 5.97 8.53 11.94
C PHE A 49 7.21 8.74 11.06
N LEU A 50 8.31 8.02 11.35
CA LEU A 50 9.56 8.11 10.59
C LEU A 50 9.36 7.69 9.14
N VAL A 51 8.59 6.63 8.90
CA VAL A 51 8.28 6.15 7.56
C VAL A 51 7.40 7.14 6.79
N LEU A 52 6.39 7.73 7.45
CA LEU A 52 5.56 8.76 6.84
C LEU A 52 6.36 10.03 6.49
N LEU A 53 7.29 10.43 7.36
CA LEU A 53 8.18 11.56 7.12
C LEU A 53 9.17 11.27 5.99
N PHE A 54 9.71 10.06 5.92
CA PHE A 54 10.55 9.60 4.82
C PHE A 54 9.81 9.64 3.47
N LYS A 55 8.54 9.23 3.44
CA LYS A 55 7.68 9.36 2.26
C LYS A 55 7.59 10.82 1.79
N GLU A 56 7.29 11.75 2.70
CA GLU A 56 7.18 13.18 2.36
C GLU A 56 8.52 13.71 1.86
N PHE A 57 9.64 13.29 2.48
CA PHE A 57 10.98 13.66 2.04
C PHE A 57 11.30 13.15 0.63
N ILE A 58 10.98 11.89 0.29
CA ILE A 58 11.18 11.35 -1.07
C ILE A 58 10.31 12.07 -2.09
N THR A 59 9.07 12.39 -1.70
CA THR A 59 8.13 13.11 -2.57
C THR A 59 8.64 14.53 -2.83
N TYR A 60 9.11 15.22 -1.78
CA TYR A 60 9.72 16.54 -1.86
C TYR A 60 11.04 16.56 -2.65
N ALA A 61 11.87 15.52 -2.51
CA ALA A 61 13.11 15.36 -3.27
C ALA A 61 12.88 15.15 -4.78
N GLY A 62 11.63 15.05 -5.23
CA GLY A 62 11.30 14.93 -6.65
C GLY A 62 11.68 13.57 -7.26
N ILE A 63 12.09 12.60 -6.44
CA ILE A 63 12.49 11.25 -6.91
C ILE A 63 11.33 10.59 -7.68
N VAL A 64 10.09 10.81 -7.22
CA VAL A 64 8.87 10.30 -7.85
C VAL A 64 8.62 10.93 -9.22
N HIS A 65 9.01 12.19 -9.42
CA HIS A 65 8.92 12.89 -10.70
C HIS A 65 10.09 12.55 -11.63
N ALA A 66 11.27 12.27 -11.08
CA ALA A 66 12.44 11.87 -11.85
C ALA A 66 12.35 10.43 -12.37
N LEU A 67 11.72 9.52 -11.62
CA LEU A 67 11.54 8.11 -12.00
C LEU A 67 10.91 7.91 -13.41
N PRO A 68 9.80 8.58 -13.76
CA PRO A 68 9.23 8.48 -15.12
C PRO A 68 10.17 9.03 -16.19
N GLU A 69 10.94 10.07 -15.92
CA GLU A 69 11.90 10.65 -16.87
C GLU A 69 13.08 9.70 -17.15
N TYR A 70 13.53 8.95 -16.13
CA TYR A 70 14.57 7.93 -16.33
C TYR A 70 14.03 6.68 -17.02
N LEU A 71 12.80 6.27 -16.71
CA LEU A 71 12.17 5.10 -17.33
C LEU A 71 11.73 5.35 -18.78
N SER A 72 11.41 6.59 -19.17
CA SER A 72 11.10 6.95 -20.56
C SER A 72 12.31 6.90 -21.50
N ARG A 73 13.53 6.89 -20.95
CA ARG A 73 14.77 6.68 -21.71
C ARG A 73 15.06 5.21 -22.00
N LEU A 74 14.36 4.28 -21.35
CA LEU A 74 14.51 2.85 -21.65
C LEU A 74 13.64 2.46 -22.86
N PRO A 75 14.15 1.63 -23.79
CA PRO A 75 13.41 1.15 -24.95
C PRO A 75 12.43 0.02 -24.56
N ILE A 76 11.50 0.31 -23.65
CA ILE A 76 10.50 -0.62 -23.09
C ILE A 76 9.09 -0.08 -23.38
N PRO A 77 8.08 -0.92 -23.64
CA PRO A 77 6.70 -0.49 -23.82
C PRO A 77 6.19 0.40 -22.68
N ALA A 78 5.40 1.42 -23.01
CA ALA A 78 4.90 2.40 -22.05
C ALA A 78 4.14 1.78 -20.86
N TYR A 79 3.33 0.73 -21.09
CA TYR A 79 2.60 0.06 -20.00
C TYR A 79 3.54 -0.59 -18.96
N LEU A 80 4.71 -1.10 -19.37
CA LEU A 80 5.73 -1.64 -18.47
C LEU A 80 6.45 -0.53 -17.70
N VAL A 81 6.74 0.59 -18.35
CA VAL A 81 7.30 1.78 -17.71
C VAL A 81 6.38 2.25 -16.57
N PHE A 82 5.09 2.40 -16.84
CA PHE A 82 4.12 2.77 -15.81
C PHE A 82 3.93 1.68 -14.75
N SER A 83 3.98 0.39 -15.12
CA SER A 83 3.92 -0.71 -14.15
C SER A 83 5.07 -0.68 -13.14
N LEU A 84 6.29 -0.47 -13.62
CA LEU A 84 7.49 -0.33 -12.78
C LEU A 84 7.42 0.95 -11.94
N LEU A 85 6.95 2.05 -12.53
CA LEU A 85 6.75 3.31 -11.83
C LEU A 85 5.74 3.17 -10.70
N PHE A 86 4.61 2.50 -10.93
CA PHE A 86 3.62 2.24 -9.90
C PHE A 86 4.17 1.31 -8.81
N PHE A 87 4.96 0.29 -9.19
CA PHE A 87 5.60 -0.60 -8.23
C PHE A 87 6.58 0.16 -7.33
N PHE A 88 7.64 0.74 -7.88
CA PHE A 88 8.66 1.45 -7.08
C PHE A 88 8.10 2.71 -6.42
N GLY A 89 7.28 3.48 -7.13
CA GLY A 89 6.61 4.65 -6.58
C GLY A 89 5.71 4.30 -5.40
N CYS A 90 5.00 3.17 -5.42
CA CYS A 90 4.22 2.69 -4.29
C CYS A 90 5.11 2.24 -3.12
N VAL A 91 6.24 1.57 -3.37
CA VAL A 91 7.18 1.18 -2.29
C VAL A 91 7.69 2.41 -1.53
N LEU A 92 7.86 3.54 -2.22
CA LEU A 92 8.40 4.76 -1.61
C LEU A 92 7.33 5.67 -1.01
N THR A 93 6.19 5.83 -1.70
CA THR A 93 5.16 6.84 -1.36
C THR A 93 3.83 6.25 -0.84
N GLY A 94 3.71 4.93 -0.87
CA GLY A 94 2.46 4.22 -0.61
C GLY A 94 1.48 4.28 -1.78
N SER A 95 0.46 3.42 -1.73
CA SER A 95 -0.51 3.22 -2.81
C SER A 95 -1.25 4.50 -3.18
N SER A 96 -1.77 5.23 -2.19
CA SER A 96 -2.53 6.45 -2.42
C SER A 96 -1.70 7.57 -3.04
N GLY A 97 -0.40 7.63 -2.74
CA GLY A 97 0.50 8.64 -3.28
C GLY A 97 0.72 8.45 -4.78
N ILE A 98 1.15 7.25 -5.18
CA ILE A 98 1.45 6.99 -6.59
C ILE A 98 0.19 7.00 -7.46
N ILE A 99 -0.95 6.55 -6.95
CA ILE A 99 -2.23 6.57 -7.67
C ILE A 99 -2.64 8.02 -7.97
N ALA A 100 -2.56 8.92 -6.99
CA ALA A 100 -2.93 10.32 -7.19
C ALA A 100 -2.03 11.02 -8.22
N LEU A 101 -0.73 10.70 -8.21
CA LEU A 101 0.25 11.37 -9.06
C LEU A 101 0.28 10.81 -10.49
N ALA A 102 0.29 9.48 -10.64
CA ALA A 102 0.69 8.84 -11.89
C ALA A 102 -0.46 8.24 -12.69
N THR A 103 -1.66 8.10 -12.14
CA THR A 103 -2.79 7.47 -12.85
C THR A 103 -3.19 8.28 -14.08
N ALA A 104 -3.37 9.59 -13.95
CA ALA A 104 -3.70 10.45 -15.08
C ALA A 104 -2.63 10.41 -16.18
N MET A 105 -1.35 10.41 -15.79
CA MET A 105 -0.23 10.31 -16.74
C MET A 105 -0.22 8.96 -17.48
N ALA A 106 -0.50 7.85 -16.77
CA ALA A 106 -0.51 6.52 -17.37
C ALA A 106 -1.60 6.38 -18.45
N PHE A 107 -2.80 6.88 -18.18
CA PHE A 107 -3.90 6.86 -19.15
C PHE A 107 -3.68 7.81 -20.33
N ALA A 108 -3.01 8.95 -20.12
CA ALA A 108 -2.64 9.84 -21.20
C ALA A 108 -1.57 9.23 -22.12
N ALA A 109 -0.61 8.49 -21.56
CA ALA A 109 0.50 7.93 -22.30
C ALA A 109 0.18 6.62 -23.04
N VAL A 110 -0.84 5.87 -22.59
CA VAL A 110 -1.28 4.62 -23.25
C VAL A 110 -2.74 4.73 -23.68
N PRO A 111 -3.02 5.49 -24.76
CA PRO A 111 -4.38 5.66 -25.26
C PRO A 111 -4.98 4.32 -25.69
N GLY A 112 -6.22 4.05 -25.27
CA GLY A 112 -6.96 2.83 -25.63
C GLY A 112 -6.75 1.62 -24.72
N ALA A 113 -5.79 1.65 -23.77
CA ALA A 113 -5.55 0.49 -22.89
C ALA A 113 -6.56 0.33 -21.74
N GLY A 114 -7.37 1.36 -21.45
CA GLY A 114 -8.59 1.29 -20.64
C GLY A 114 -8.50 0.47 -19.35
N MET A 115 -9.51 -0.38 -19.14
CA MET A 115 -9.63 -1.28 -17.99
C MET A 115 -8.40 -2.22 -17.80
N PRO A 116 -7.86 -2.86 -18.86
CA PRO A 116 -6.66 -3.69 -18.74
C PRO A 116 -5.47 -2.98 -18.08
N LEU A 117 -5.21 -1.72 -18.46
CA LEU A 117 -4.14 -0.93 -17.85
C LEU A 117 -4.42 -0.63 -16.38
N MET A 118 -5.65 -0.25 -16.04
CA MET A 118 -6.05 0.00 -14.65
C MET A 118 -5.75 -1.21 -13.75
N VAL A 119 -6.17 -2.40 -14.18
CA VAL A 119 -5.99 -3.64 -13.43
C VAL A 119 -4.51 -3.93 -13.22
N LEU A 120 -3.69 -3.80 -14.27
CA LEU A 120 -2.24 -4.00 -14.17
C LEU A 120 -1.61 -3.03 -13.14
N LEU A 121 -1.93 -1.74 -13.22
CA LEU A 121 -1.36 -0.73 -12.32
C LEU A 121 -1.80 -0.95 -10.87
N MET A 122 -3.07 -1.28 -10.62
CA MET A 122 -3.55 -1.60 -9.28
C MET A 122 -2.86 -2.85 -8.72
N CYS A 123 -2.71 -3.89 -9.52
CA CYS A 123 -2.01 -5.10 -9.09
C CYS A 123 -0.53 -4.85 -8.79
N MET A 124 0.17 -4.05 -9.60
CA MET A 124 1.55 -3.64 -9.29
C MET A 124 1.65 -2.84 -8.00
N THR A 125 0.68 -1.97 -7.74
CA THR A 125 0.58 -1.20 -6.48
C THR A 125 0.36 -2.12 -5.28
N HIS A 126 -0.53 -3.10 -5.42
CA HIS A 126 -0.75 -4.11 -4.39
C HIS A 126 0.50 -4.94 -4.12
N ALA A 127 1.18 -5.40 -5.17
CA ALA A 127 2.42 -6.16 -5.07
C ALA A 127 3.51 -5.37 -4.32
N ALA A 128 3.67 -4.09 -4.64
CA ALA A 128 4.59 -3.18 -3.96
C ALA A 128 4.24 -2.96 -2.48
N SER A 129 2.94 -2.91 -2.14
CA SER A 129 2.48 -2.72 -0.76
C SER A 129 2.87 -3.87 0.17
N GLN A 130 3.20 -5.05 -0.38
CA GLN A 130 3.66 -6.22 0.39
C GLN A 130 5.13 -6.15 0.83
N ILE A 131 5.90 -5.20 0.29
CA ILE A 131 7.30 -4.95 0.68
C ILE A 131 7.55 -3.50 1.08
N SER A 132 6.52 -2.65 1.02
CA SER A 132 6.67 -1.24 1.36
C SER A 132 6.81 -1.06 2.86
N PRO A 133 7.87 -0.36 3.34
CA PRO A 133 7.95 0.03 4.74
C PRO A 133 6.80 0.96 5.14
N THR A 134 6.17 1.65 4.18
CA THR A 134 4.99 2.51 4.42
C THR A 134 3.76 1.73 4.84
N HIS A 135 3.77 0.41 4.71
CA HIS A 135 2.67 -0.44 5.14
C HIS A 135 2.87 -0.82 6.61
N VAL A 136 2.20 -0.09 7.50
CA VAL A 136 2.34 -0.21 8.97
C VAL A 136 2.17 -1.65 9.46
N CYS A 137 1.29 -2.42 8.83
CA CYS A 137 1.07 -3.83 9.16
C CYS A 137 2.35 -4.67 9.07
N LEU A 138 3.21 -4.42 8.07
CA LEU A 138 4.47 -5.13 7.93
C LEU A 138 5.45 -4.72 9.03
N VAL A 139 5.47 -3.44 9.39
CA VAL A 139 6.31 -2.90 10.46
C VAL A 139 5.98 -3.58 11.78
N VAL A 140 4.69 -3.67 12.09
CA VAL A 140 4.18 -4.34 13.29
C VAL A 140 4.62 -5.79 13.38
N VAL A 141 4.48 -6.54 12.28
CA VAL A 141 4.85 -7.95 12.23
C VAL A 141 6.36 -8.14 12.41
N THR A 142 7.19 -7.28 11.80
CA THR A 142 8.64 -7.36 12.00
C THR A 142 9.06 -7.07 13.43
N GLU A 143 8.41 -6.10 14.10
CA GLU A 143 8.68 -5.81 15.51
C GLU A 143 8.21 -6.94 16.43
N TYR A 144 7.04 -7.53 16.17
CA TYR A 144 6.49 -8.63 16.95
C TYR A 144 7.35 -9.90 16.89
N PHE A 145 7.80 -10.29 15.69
CA PHE A 145 8.64 -11.48 15.51
C PHE A 145 10.14 -11.21 15.72
N GLY A 146 10.54 -9.96 15.97
CA GLY A 146 11.94 -9.58 16.13
C GLY A 146 12.81 -9.81 14.89
N ILE A 147 12.20 -9.88 13.70
CA ILE A 147 12.89 -10.08 12.41
C ILE A 147 13.15 -8.74 11.73
N THR A 148 14.16 -8.67 10.87
CA THR A 148 14.40 -7.44 10.10
C THR A 148 13.43 -7.32 8.93
N MET A 149 13.16 -6.09 8.49
CA MET A 149 12.42 -5.83 7.25
C MET A 149 13.06 -6.51 6.03
N GLY A 150 14.39 -6.54 5.99
CA GLY A 150 15.11 -7.19 4.89
C GLY A 150 14.83 -8.68 4.80
N ASP A 151 14.68 -9.37 5.93
CA ASP A 151 14.40 -10.82 5.95
C ASP A 151 12.97 -11.12 5.49
N LEU A 152 12.02 -10.27 5.89
CA LEU A 152 10.64 -10.34 5.40
C LEU A 152 10.59 -10.09 3.89
N VAL A 153 11.25 -9.03 3.42
CA VAL A 153 11.32 -8.69 1.99
C VAL A 153 11.94 -9.83 1.18
N LYS A 154 13.07 -10.40 1.62
CA LYS A 154 13.72 -11.54 0.94
C LYS A 154 12.79 -12.74 0.80
N LYS A 155 11.99 -13.04 1.83
CA LYS A 155 11.06 -14.16 1.83
C LYS A 155 9.84 -13.92 0.94
N THR A 156 9.36 -12.68 0.87
CA THR A 156 8.17 -12.30 0.09
C THR A 156 8.50 -11.98 -1.37
N LEU A 157 9.74 -11.59 -1.67
CA LEU A 157 10.23 -11.29 -3.02
C LEU A 157 9.89 -12.35 -4.07
N PRO A 158 10.15 -13.67 -3.86
CA PRO A 158 9.86 -14.69 -4.88
C PRO A 158 8.36 -14.81 -5.20
N VAL A 159 7.49 -14.57 -4.22
CA VAL A 159 6.03 -14.61 -4.42
C VAL A 159 5.58 -13.36 -5.18
N ILE A 160 6.13 -12.20 -4.83
CA ILE A 160 5.81 -10.93 -5.50
C ILE A 160 6.28 -10.94 -6.94
N THR A 161 7.48 -11.43 -7.22
CA THR A 161 7.98 -11.51 -8.61
C THR A 161 7.13 -12.45 -9.45
N ALA A 162 6.75 -13.62 -8.92
CA ALA A 162 5.82 -14.52 -9.58
C ALA A 162 4.46 -13.85 -9.86
N PHE A 163 3.92 -13.12 -8.89
CA PHE A 163 2.68 -12.37 -9.05
C PHE A 163 2.78 -11.28 -10.13
N CYS A 164 3.84 -10.47 -10.12
CA CYS A 164 4.06 -9.43 -11.13
C CYS A 164 4.15 -10.02 -12.55
N LEU A 165 4.87 -11.14 -12.72
CA LEU A 165 4.96 -11.83 -14.01
C LEU A 165 3.60 -12.37 -14.48
N LEU A 166 2.84 -12.99 -13.58
CA LEU A 166 1.50 -13.49 -13.87
C LEU A 166 0.58 -12.34 -14.31
N MET A 167 0.63 -11.20 -13.61
CA MET A 167 -0.21 -10.05 -13.93
C MET A 167 0.14 -9.39 -15.26
N ILE A 168 1.43 -9.39 -15.66
CA ILE A 168 1.83 -8.95 -17.01
C ILE A 168 1.24 -9.89 -18.07
N GLY A 169 1.28 -11.21 -17.84
CA GLY A 169 0.62 -12.18 -18.72
C GLY A 169 -0.90 -11.96 -18.80
N TYR A 170 -1.54 -11.67 -17.66
CA TYR A 170 -2.96 -11.38 -17.59
C TYR A 170 -3.34 -10.09 -18.33
N TYR A 171 -2.48 -9.07 -18.29
CA TYR A 171 -2.67 -7.84 -19.07
C TYR A 171 -2.70 -8.13 -20.58
N HIS A 172 -1.79 -8.95 -21.09
CA HIS A 172 -1.81 -9.35 -22.49
C HIS A 172 -3.04 -10.18 -22.86
N LEU A 173 -3.48 -11.07 -21.97
CA LEU A 173 -4.71 -11.82 -22.16
C LEU A 173 -5.93 -10.89 -22.26
N LEU A 174 -6.02 -9.89 -21.37
CA LEU A 174 -7.10 -8.91 -21.39
C LEU A 174 -7.08 -8.04 -22.65
N LEU A 175 -5.90 -7.63 -23.12
CA LEU A 175 -5.77 -6.91 -24.39
C LEU A 175 -6.16 -7.78 -25.61
N ALA A 176 -5.99 -9.09 -25.54
CA ALA A 176 -6.41 -9.99 -26.62
C ALA A 176 -7.93 -10.23 -26.64
N LEU A 177 -8.63 -9.93 -25.55
CA LEU A 177 -10.07 -10.15 -25.40
C LEU A 177 -10.93 -8.92 -25.72
N VAL A 178 -10.33 -7.72 -25.75
CA VAL A 178 -10.97 -6.41 -25.93
C VAL A 178 -10.65 -5.89 -27.31
#